data_AF-A0A530AMZ0-F1
#
_entry.id   AF-A0A530AMZ0-F1
#
_cell.length_a   1.000
_cell.length_b   1.000
_cell.length_c   1.000
_cell.angle_alpha   90.00
_cell.angle_beta   90.00
_cell.angle_gamma   90.00
#
_symmetry.space_group_name_H-M   'P 1'
#
loop_
_entity.id
_entity.type
_entity.pdbx_description
1 polymer ?
#
loop_
_entity_poly.entity_id
_entity_poly.type
_entity_poly.pdbx_seq_one_letter_code
_entity_poly.pdbx_strand_id
1 'polypeptide(L)' 'MHNSRRNFLGLALATIAFATVGTAAASAATVEEIKAKGTLVVGIQGDNAPWGFVNTSGVQDGFDADVAN' A
#
# COMPACT_ATOMS: atom_id res chain seq x y z
N MET A 1 34.16 18.72 17.74
CA MET A 1 32.82 19.11 18.26
C MET A 1 31.89 19.73 17.22
N HIS A 2 32.37 20.55 16.27
CA HIS A 2 31.52 21.19 15.24
C HIS A 2 30.86 20.19 14.26
N ASN A 3 31.56 19.13 13.85
CA ASN A 3 31.03 18.11 12.92
C ASN A 3 29.92 17.25 13.55
N SER A 4 30.01 16.92 14.84
CA SER A 4 28.94 16.16 15.54
C SER A 4 27.61 16.91 15.58
N ARG A 5 27.65 18.24 15.76
CA ARG A 5 26.43 19.08 15.82
C ARG A 5 25.77 19.21 14.45
N ARG A 6 26.59 19.33 13.39
CA ARG A 6 26.12 19.36 12.00
C ARG A 6 25.49 18.03 11.58
N ASN A 7 26.10 16.91 11.95
CA ASN A 7 25.54 15.58 11.68
C ASN A 7 24.24 15.35 12.45
N PHE A 8 24.16 15.79 13.71
CA PHE A 8 22.94 15.68 14.50
C PHE A 8 21.80 16.54 13.93
N LEU A 9 22.10 17.76 13.47
CA LEU A 9 21.13 18.61 12.77
C LEU A 9 20.64 17.97 11.46
N GLY A 10 21.56 17.39 10.69
CA GLY A 10 21.23 16.68 9.46
C GLY A 10 20.30 15.49 9.71
N LEU A 11 20.57 14.69 10.75
CA LEU A 11 19.72 13.57 11.12
C LEU A 11 18.34 14.03 11.62
N ALA A 12 18.28 15.07 12.45
CA ALA A 12 17.02 15.62 12.93
C ALA A 12 16.14 16.14 11.78
N LEU A 13 16.74 16.84 10.81
CA LEU A 13 16.04 17.31 9.61
C LEU A 13 15.55 16.15 8.74
N ALA A 14 16.35 15.10 8.57
CA ALA A 14 15.95 13.91 7.82
C ALA A 14 14.77 13.19 8.49
N THR A 15 14.76 13.06 9.81
CA THR A 15 13.65 12.45 10.56
C THR A 15 12.35 13.26 10.43
N ILE A 16 12.43 14.60 10.51
CA ILE A 16 11.28 15.49 10.33
C ILE A 16 10.75 15.38 8.89
N ALA A 17 11.63 15.39 7.89
CA ALA A 17 11.26 15.25 6.49
C ALA A 17 10.62 13.88 6.20
N PHE A 18 11.09 12.80 6.85
CA PHE A 18 10.51 11.47 6.67
C PHE A 18 9.13 11.34 7.33
N ALA A 19 8.91 12.00 8.47
CA ALA A 19 7.64 11.97 9.19
C ALA A 19 6.46 12.56 8.39
N THR A 20 6.72 13.42 7.40
CA THR A 20 5.67 14.08 6.60
C THR A 20 5.32 13.33 5.31
N VAL A 21 6.11 12.34 4.88
CA VAL A 21 5.88 11.60 3.62
C VAL A 21 4.63 10.70 3.70
N GLY A 22 4.23 10.28 4.90
CA GLY A 22 3.10 9.35 5.11
C GLY A 22 1.76 10.00 5.52
N THR A 23 1.68 11.33 5.63
CA THR A 23 0.49 12.00 6.21
C THR A 23 -0.56 12.41 5.18
N ALA A 24 -0.41 12.03 3.91
CA ALA A 24 -1.46 12.27 2.92
C ALA A 24 -2.71 11.45 3.31
N ALA A 25 -3.85 12.14 3.46
CA ALA A 25 -5.11 11.47 3.67
C ALA A 25 -5.40 10.55 2.48
N ALA A 26 -5.68 9.27 2.74
CA ALA A 26 -6.07 8.36 1.70
C ALA A 26 -7.42 8.80 1.11
N SER A 27 -7.43 9.19 -0.16
CA SER A 27 -8.65 9.40 -0.92
C SER A 27 -9.02 8.11 -1.66
N ALA A 28 -10.30 7.74 -1.62
CA ALA A 28 -10.79 6.67 -2.49
C ALA A 28 -10.62 7.09 -3.96
N ALA A 29 -10.16 6.17 -4.80
CA ALA A 29 -10.07 6.42 -6.23
C ALA A 29 -11.48 6.51 -6.83
N THR A 30 -11.67 7.45 -7.74
CA THR A 30 -12.88 7.56 -8.55
C THR A 30 -12.90 6.49 -9.64
N VAL A 31 -14.09 6.22 -10.18
CA VAL A 31 -14.24 5.27 -11.29
C VAL A 31 -13.47 5.75 -12.52
N GLU A 32 -13.45 7.06 -12.76
CA GLU A 32 -12.72 7.69 -13.86
C GLU A 32 -11.21 7.48 -13.72
N GLU A 33 -10.65 7.66 -12.53
CA GLU A 33 -9.23 7.41 -12.26
C GLU A 33 -8.86 5.94 -12.44
N ILE A 34 -9.71 5.01 -11.97
CA ILE A 34 -9.50 3.57 -12.15
C ILE A 34 -9.51 3.20 -13.64
N LYS A 35 -10.46 3.76 -14.41
CA LYS A 35 -10.51 3.57 -15.87
C LYS A 35 -9.27 4.12 -16.55
N ALA A 36 -8.82 5.32 -16.17
CA ALA A 36 -7.63 5.95 -16.73
C ALA A 36 -6.33 5.16 -16.43
N LYS A 37 -6.26 4.51 -15.26
CA LYS A 37 -5.15 3.62 -14.89
C LYS A 37 -5.09 2.35 -15.75
N GLY A 38 -6.21 1.91 -16.33
CA GLY A 38 -6.30 0.70 -17.13
C GLY A 38 -6.15 -0.60 -16.34
N THR A 39 -6.16 -0.54 -15.00
CA THR A 39 -6.04 -1.72 -14.13
C THR A 39 -6.82 -1.48 -12.84
N LEU A 40 -7.78 -2.37 -12.57
CA LEU A 40 -8.45 -2.47 -11.27
C LEU A 40 -7.61 -3.37 -10.35
N VAL A 41 -7.37 -2.92 -9.11
CA VAL A 41 -6.68 -3.72 -8.09
C VAL A 41 -7.71 -4.10 -7.04
N VAL A 42 -7.97 -5.40 -6.91
CA VAL A 42 -8.91 -5.96 -5.94
C VAL A 42 -8.12 -6.66 -4.83
N GLY A 43 -8.30 -6.20 -3.59
CA GLY A 43 -7.76 -6.90 -2.43
C GLY A 43 -8.69 -8.03 -2.01
N ILE A 44 -8.16 -9.24 -1.84
CA ILE A 44 -8.92 -10.43 -1.42
C ILE A 44 -8.35 -10.92 -0.10
N GLN A 45 -9.20 -11.24 0.87
CA GLN A 45 -8.76 -11.83 2.13
C GLN A 45 -8.21 -13.24 1.88
N GLY A 46 -7.04 -13.57 2.45
CA GLY A 46 -6.31 -14.80 2.14
C GLY A 46 -6.62 -16.02 3.01
N ASP A 47 -7.49 -15.89 4.00
CA ASP A 47 -7.73 -16.91 5.04
C ASP A 47 -9.24 -17.19 5.31
N ASN A 48 -10.10 -16.87 4.34
CA ASN A 48 -11.55 -16.96 4.47
C ASN A 48 -12.18 -17.87 3.40
N ALA A 49 -11.82 -19.15 3.39
CA ALA A 49 -12.42 -20.12 2.47
C ALA A 49 -13.94 -20.33 2.78
N PRO A 50 -14.82 -20.46 1.75
CA PRO A 50 -14.52 -20.54 0.31
C PRO A 50 -14.54 -19.18 -0.43
N TRP A 51 -14.62 -18.06 0.29
CA TRP A 51 -14.76 -16.72 -0.30
C TRP A 51 -13.44 -16.19 -0.87
N GLY A 52 -12.38 -16.19 -0.06
CA GLY A 52 -11.05 -15.78 -0.46
C GLY A 52 -9.99 -16.56 0.32
N PHE A 53 -9.06 -17.21 -0.37
CA PHE A 53 -7.95 -17.91 0.25
C PHE A 53 -6.73 -18.01 -0.67
N VAL A 54 -5.55 -18.26 -0.10
CA VAL A 54 -4.34 -18.58 -0.88
C VAL A 54 -4.31 -20.09 -1.15
N ASN A 55 -4.31 -20.50 -2.41
CA ASN A 55 -4.21 -21.92 -2.78
C ASN A 55 -2.77 -22.47 -2.71
N THR A 56 -2.58 -23.75 -3.02
CA THR A 56 -1.26 -24.42 -2.94
C THR A 56 -0.22 -23.87 -3.92
N SER A 57 -0.64 -23.12 -4.94
CA SER A 57 0.24 -22.43 -5.88
C SER A 57 0.62 -21.02 -5.42
N GLY A 58 0.12 -20.57 -4.26
CA GLY A 58 0.36 -19.22 -3.74
C GLY A 58 -0.49 -18.13 -4.40
N VAL A 59 -1.60 -18.50 -5.04
CA VAL A 59 -2.50 -17.56 -5.75
C VAL A 59 -3.81 -17.39 -4.97
N GLN A 60 -4.39 -16.19 -5.02
CA GLN A 60 -5.73 -15.94 -4.47
C GLN A 60 -6.78 -16.75 -5.23
N ASP A 61 -7.67 -17.41 -4.50
CA ASP A 61 -8.68 -18.34 -5.00
C ASP A 61 -9.98 -18.19 -4.18
N GLY A 62 -11.09 -18.75 -4.67
CA GLY A 62 -12.42 -18.63 -4.09
C GLY A 62 -13.35 -17.64 -4.81
N PHE A 63 -14.57 -17.48 -4.29
CA PHE A 63 -15.62 -16.68 -4.91
C PHE A 63 -15.22 -15.22 -5.20
N ASP A 64 -14.48 -14.58 -4.29
CA ASP A 64 -14.04 -13.19 -4.46
C ASP A 64 -13.04 -13.07 -5.62
N ALA A 65 -12.22 -14.10 -5.85
CA ALA A 65 -11.31 -14.17 -6.99
C ALA A 65 -12.09 -14.39 -8.30
N ASP A 66 -13.12 -15.23 -8.29
CA ASP A 66 -14.00 -15.46 -9.44
C ASP A 66 -14.75 -14.18 -9.86
N VAL A 67 -15.23 -13.39 -8.90
CA VAL A 67 -15.92 -12.12 -9.17
C VAL A 67 -14.97 -11.04 -9.70
N ALA A 68 -13.69 -11.11 -9.34
CA ALA A 68 -12.68 -10.13 -9.72
C ALA A 68 -12.02 -10.37 -11.09
N ASN A 69 -12.31 -11.51 -11.73
CA ASN A 69 -11.63 -12.01 -12.95
C ASN A 69 -12.31 -11.56 -14.26
#